data_AF-A0A366E439-F1
#
_entry.id   AF-A0A366E439-F1
#
_cell.length_a   1.000
_cell.length_b   1.000
_cell.length_c   1.000
_cell.angle_alpha   90.00
_cell.angle_beta   90.00
_cell.angle_gamma   90.00
#
_symmetry.space_group_name_H-M   'P 1'
#
loop_
_entity.id
_entity.type
_entity.pdbx_description
1 polymer ?
#
loop_
_entity_poly.entity_id
_entity_poly.type
_entity_poly.pdbx_seq_one_letter_code
_entity_poly.pdbx_strand_id
1 'polypeptide(L)'
;MSVQPEEIDRGWPEAGLRRPEASGVAAETPVPLLNIANVLTMARIAIVPLFVLALFAGGGHDTAWRITATALFALAAITDRFDGQLARKYGLVTDFGKLADPIADKALIGAALIGLSVLGDVPWWITLVICGRELGITLLRLLVVRRGVIPAGRGGKLKTLVQSVAIGVLLLPLAGGFATAGMALMYVAVALTVVTGLDYVGQAARVWFAGGSARNRAA
;
A
#
# COMPACT_ATOMS: atom_id res chain seq x y z
N MET A 1 12.23 37.02 -72.49
CA MET A 1 13.07 36.50 -71.39
C MET A 1 12.79 35.01 -71.31
N SER A 2 13.51 34.23 -72.11
CA SER A 2 13.28 32.79 -72.34
C SER A 2 14.13 31.98 -71.35
N VAL A 3 13.48 31.28 -70.42
CA VAL A 3 14.13 30.36 -69.49
C VAL A 3 14.63 29.16 -70.30
N GLN A 4 15.92 28.85 -70.17
CA GLN A 4 16.59 27.77 -70.89
C GLN A 4 16.13 26.41 -70.30
N PRO A 5 15.90 25.35 -71.11
CA PRO A 5 15.37 24.06 -70.63
C PRO A 5 16.29 23.28 -69.68
N GLU A 6 17.56 23.66 -69.57
CA GLU A 6 18.59 22.88 -68.85
C GLU A 6 18.59 23.10 -67.32
N GLU A 7 17.72 23.96 -66.80
CA GLU A 7 17.58 24.17 -65.35
C GLU A 7 16.63 23.20 -64.64
N ILE A 8 15.90 22.36 -65.39
CA ILE A 8 14.91 21.42 -64.84
C ILE A 8 15.55 20.12 -64.33
N ASP A 9 16.75 19.77 -64.78
CA ASP A 9 17.45 18.53 -64.42
C ASP A 9 18.58 18.72 -63.40
N ARG A 10 18.64 19.89 -62.75
CA ARG A 10 19.60 20.11 -61.67
C ARG A 10 19.11 19.37 -60.42
N GLY A 11 19.53 18.11 -60.29
CA GLY A 11 19.31 17.28 -59.12
C GLY A 11 19.59 18.06 -57.84
N TRP A 12 18.63 18.02 -56.91
CA TRP A 12 18.71 18.73 -55.64
C TRP A 12 20.04 18.38 -54.96
N PRO A 13 20.87 19.35 -54.55
CA PRO A 13 22.04 19.02 -53.74
C PRO A 13 21.52 18.31 -52.50
N GLU A 14 21.94 17.06 -52.28
CA GLU A 14 21.61 16.32 -51.06
C GLU A 14 22.18 17.09 -49.87
N ALA A 15 21.42 18.07 -49.40
CA ALA A 15 21.58 18.67 -48.11
C ALA A 15 21.43 17.51 -47.15
N GLY A 16 22.57 16.98 -46.69
CA GLY A 16 22.65 15.84 -45.81
C GLY A 16 21.76 16.08 -44.61
N LEU A 17 20.53 15.58 -44.71
CA LEU A 17 19.65 15.37 -43.59
C LEU A 17 20.34 14.28 -42.78
N ARG A 18 21.29 14.70 -41.93
CA ARG A 18 21.65 13.93 -40.76
C ARG A 18 20.33 13.71 -40.05
N ARG A 19 19.76 12.52 -40.24
CA ARG A 19 18.69 12.02 -39.39
C ARG A 19 19.18 12.31 -37.97
N PRO A 20 18.40 12.98 -37.11
CA PRO A 20 18.80 13.12 -35.72
C PRO A 20 19.16 11.71 -35.26
N GLU A 21 20.44 11.48 -35.01
CA GLU A 21 20.91 10.24 -34.42
C GLU A 21 19.98 10.04 -33.24
N ALA A 22 19.26 8.91 -33.23
CA ALA A 22 18.39 8.56 -32.14
C ALA A 22 19.26 8.66 -30.90
N SER A 23 19.13 9.78 -30.18
CA SER A 23 19.90 10.08 -28.99
C SER A 23 19.66 8.88 -28.11
N GLY A 24 20.71 8.09 -27.91
CA GLY A 24 20.62 6.83 -27.20
C GLY A 24 19.84 7.11 -25.94
N VAL A 25 18.62 6.58 -25.88
CA VAL A 25 17.85 6.55 -24.64
C VAL A 25 18.72 5.67 -23.76
N ALA A 26 19.57 6.30 -22.95
CA ALA A 26 20.44 5.59 -22.03
C ALA A 26 19.51 4.65 -21.28
N ALA A 27 19.68 3.35 -21.51
CA ALA A 27 18.83 2.35 -20.89
C ALA A 27 18.94 2.59 -19.38
N GLU A 28 17.86 3.09 -18.77
CA GLU A 28 17.83 3.28 -17.31
C GLU A 28 18.17 1.93 -16.70
N THR A 29 19.28 1.87 -15.96
CA THR A 29 19.74 0.64 -15.33
C THR A 29 18.67 0.16 -14.36
N PRO A 30 18.15 -1.07 -14.52
CA PRO A 30 17.11 -1.59 -13.64
C PRO A 30 17.57 -1.54 -12.19
N VAL A 31 16.72 -1.03 -11.29
CA VAL A 31 17.02 -1.03 -9.86
C VAL A 31 17.16 -2.49 -9.38
N PRO A 32 18.28 -2.86 -8.74
CA PRO A 32 18.49 -4.24 -8.31
C PRO A 32 17.48 -4.65 -7.23
N LEU A 33 17.07 -5.93 -7.26
CA LEU A 33 16.17 -6.51 -6.26
C LEU A 33 16.79 -6.48 -4.86
N LEU A 34 18.11 -6.65 -4.75
CA LEU A 34 18.83 -6.54 -3.49
C LEU A 34 19.21 -5.07 -3.24
N ASN A 35 18.25 -4.31 -2.73
CA ASN A 35 18.46 -2.95 -2.24
C ASN A 35 17.90 -2.82 -0.82
N ILE A 36 18.29 -1.75 -0.13
CA ILE A 36 17.93 -1.53 1.27
C ILE A 36 16.42 -1.50 1.51
N ALA A 37 15.60 -0.99 0.58
CA ALA A 37 14.15 -0.98 0.75
C ALA A 37 13.58 -2.40 0.69
N ASN A 38 13.99 -3.20 -0.30
CA ASN A 38 13.53 -4.59 -0.42
C ASN A 38 14.01 -5.48 0.74
N VAL A 39 15.22 -5.25 1.26
CA VAL A 39 15.72 -5.97 2.46
C VAL A 39 14.84 -5.69 3.66
N LEU A 40 14.42 -4.43 3.86
CA LEU A 40 13.52 -4.05 4.93
C LEU A 40 12.12 -4.67 4.76
N THR A 41 11.58 -4.71 3.54
CA THR A 41 10.32 -5.43 3.24
C THR A 41 10.44 -6.93 3.54
N MET A 42 11.52 -7.59 3.11
CA MET A 42 11.75 -9.02 3.36
C MET A 42 11.91 -9.32 4.86
N ALA A 43 12.66 -8.47 5.58
CA ALA A 43 12.79 -8.57 7.03
C ALA A 43 11.42 -8.45 7.71
N ARG A 44 10.55 -7.55 7.24
CA ARG A 44 9.20 -7.40 7.77
C ARG A 44 8.36 -8.66 7.60
N ILE A 45 8.40 -9.27 6.41
CA ILE A 45 7.70 -10.53 6.14
C ILE A 45 8.17 -11.61 7.10
N ALA A 46 9.47 -11.67 7.43
CA ALA A 46 10.02 -12.59 8.42
C ALA A 46 9.64 -12.23 9.87
N ILE A 47 9.43 -10.95 10.19
CA ILE A 47 9.00 -10.51 11.53
C ILE A 47 7.56 -10.95 11.83
N VAL A 48 6.65 -10.99 10.84
CA VAL A 48 5.24 -11.37 11.06
C VAL A 48 5.07 -12.73 11.77
N PRO A 49 5.68 -13.85 11.33
CA PRO A 49 5.57 -15.11 12.04
C PRO A 49 6.22 -15.07 13.42
N LEU A 50 7.34 -14.35 13.60
CA LEU A 50 7.97 -14.17 14.91
C LEU A 50 7.05 -13.41 15.87
N PHE A 51 6.35 -12.38 15.37
CA PHE A 51 5.35 -11.64 16.10
C PHE A 51 4.21 -12.55 16.56
N VAL A 52 3.68 -13.41 15.67
CA VAL A 52 2.62 -14.37 16.02
C VAL A 52 3.10 -15.35 17.09
N LEU A 53 4.31 -15.90 16.94
CA LEU A 53 4.87 -16.82 17.93
C LEU A 53 5.02 -16.14 19.29
N ALA A 54 5.55 -14.91 19.33
CA ALA A 54 5.66 -14.14 20.56
C ALA A 54 4.29 -13.82 21.17
N LEU A 55 3.29 -13.48 20.35
CA LEU A 55 1.95 -13.14 20.83
C LEU A 55 1.25 -14.32 21.52
N PHE A 56 1.48 -15.55 21.06
CA PHE A 56 0.86 -16.75 21.64
C PHE A 56 1.75 -17.46 22.67
N ALA A 57 3.01 -17.06 22.82
CA ALA A 57 3.92 -17.63 23.80
C ALA A 57 3.42 -17.37 25.24
N GLY A 58 3.66 -18.34 26.13
CA GLY A 58 3.21 -18.25 27.53
C GLY A 58 1.68 -18.14 27.68
N GLY A 59 0.90 -18.75 26.78
CA GLY A 59 -0.57 -18.63 26.77
C GLY A 59 -1.06 -17.26 26.30
N GLY A 60 -0.16 -16.44 25.75
CA GLY A 60 -0.41 -15.13 25.19
C GLY A 60 -0.76 -14.06 26.23
N HIS A 61 -0.52 -14.28 27.52
CA HIS A 61 -0.76 -13.27 28.56
C HIS A 61 0.47 -13.03 29.43
N ASP A 62 1.58 -13.72 29.15
CA ASP A 62 2.85 -13.48 29.79
C ASP A 62 3.41 -12.09 29.42
N THR A 63 3.83 -11.34 30.44
CA THR A 63 4.28 -9.95 30.31
C THR A 63 5.49 -9.82 29.38
N ALA A 64 6.48 -10.72 29.50
CA ALA A 64 7.69 -10.62 28.69
C ALA A 64 7.35 -10.86 27.21
N TRP A 65 6.56 -11.88 26.92
CA TRP A 65 6.13 -12.21 25.56
C TRP A 65 5.23 -11.15 24.94
N ARG A 66 4.32 -10.53 25.71
CA ARG A 66 3.51 -9.38 25.26
C ARG A 66 4.36 -8.16 24.90
N ILE A 67 5.40 -7.87 25.70
CA ILE A 67 6.37 -6.81 25.40
C ILE A 67 7.15 -7.16 24.13
N THR A 68 7.61 -8.40 23.97
CA THR A 68 8.30 -8.87 22.75
C THR A 68 7.41 -8.75 21.52
N ALA A 69 6.16 -9.20 21.59
CA ALA A 69 5.19 -9.07 20.50
C ALA A 69 4.95 -7.60 20.13
N THR A 70 4.79 -6.73 21.13
CA THR A 70 4.67 -5.28 20.90
C THR A 70 5.90 -4.71 20.21
N ALA A 71 7.11 -5.08 20.66
CA ALA A 71 8.35 -4.62 20.07
C ALA A 71 8.51 -5.07 18.61
N LEU A 72 8.18 -6.33 18.30
CA LEU A 72 8.19 -6.87 16.94
C LEU A 72 7.17 -6.15 16.05
N PHE A 73 5.96 -5.94 16.55
CA PHE A 73 4.91 -5.19 15.83
C PHE A 73 5.35 -3.75 15.54
N ALA A 74 5.88 -3.05 16.56
CA ALA A 74 6.37 -1.68 16.42
C ALA A 74 7.54 -1.60 15.43
N LEU A 75 8.51 -2.51 15.52
CA LEU A 75 9.64 -2.57 14.59
C LEU A 75 9.16 -2.76 13.15
N ALA A 76 8.25 -3.71 12.92
CA ALA A 76 7.70 -3.96 11.58
C ALA A 76 6.91 -2.76 11.03
N ALA A 77 6.08 -2.11 11.85
CA ALA A 77 5.29 -0.95 11.46
C ALA A 77 6.15 0.31 11.22
N ILE A 78 7.19 0.51 12.01
CA ILE A 78 8.11 1.64 11.86
C ILE A 78 8.95 1.45 10.59
N THR A 79 9.51 0.27 10.40
CA THR A 79 10.33 -0.04 9.23
C THR A 79 9.59 0.20 7.90
N ASP A 80 8.28 -0.09 7.83
CA ASP A 80 7.43 0.23 6.65
C ASP A 80 7.37 1.70 6.28
N ARG A 81 7.33 2.55 7.30
CA ARG A 81 7.28 3.99 7.03
C ARG A 81 8.61 4.48 6.50
N PHE A 82 9.70 3.94 7.02
CA PHE A 82 11.05 4.32 6.65
C PHE A 82 11.47 3.78 5.29
N ASP A 83 11.24 2.49 4.99
CA ASP A 83 11.61 1.90 3.70
C ASP A 83 10.84 2.53 2.53
N GLY A 84 9.54 2.81 2.69
CA GLY A 84 8.75 3.51 1.68
C GLY A 84 9.19 4.97 1.48
N GLN A 85 9.71 5.64 2.50
CA GLN A 85 10.33 6.97 2.36
C GLN A 85 11.68 6.87 1.64
N LEU A 86 12.49 5.88 2.02
CA LEU A 86 13.81 5.65 1.46
C LEU A 86 13.73 5.28 -0.03
N ALA A 87 12.83 4.36 -0.39
CA ALA A 87 12.60 3.95 -1.77
C ALA A 87 12.21 5.14 -2.66
N ARG A 88 11.31 6.02 -2.19
CA ARG A 88 10.91 7.22 -2.92
C ARG A 88 12.01 8.27 -3.02
N LYS A 89 12.78 8.46 -1.95
CA LYS A 89 13.85 9.47 -1.90
C LYS A 89 15.04 9.10 -2.78
N TYR A 90 15.38 7.82 -2.84
CA TYR A 90 16.57 7.32 -3.55
C TYR A 90 16.25 6.61 -4.87
N GLY A 91 15.00 6.65 -5.33
CA GLY A 91 14.59 5.99 -6.57
C GLY A 91 14.69 4.46 -6.54
N LEU A 92 14.70 3.84 -5.35
CA LEU A 92 14.88 2.39 -5.16
C LEU A 92 13.56 1.60 -5.26
N VAL A 93 12.61 2.10 -6.04
CA VAL A 93 11.27 1.49 -6.16
C VAL A 93 11.35 0.30 -7.12
N THR A 94 11.08 -0.91 -6.62
CA THR A 94 11.06 -2.14 -7.42
C THR A 94 9.66 -2.72 -7.55
N ASP A 95 9.40 -3.52 -8.58
CA ASP A 95 8.10 -4.18 -8.76
C ASP A 95 7.82 -5.23 -7.68
N PHE A 96 8.87 -5.88 -7.17
CA PHE A 96 8.76 -6.76 -6.00
C PHE A 96 8.25 -5.99 -4.77
N GLY A 97 8.89 -4.87 -4.41
CA GLY A 97 8.47 -4.04 -3.27
C GLY A 97 7.02 -3.54 -3.40
N LYS A 98 6.64 -3.07 -4.60
CA LYS A 98 5.25 -2.63 -4.89
C LYS A 98 4.20 -3.72 -4.59
N LEU A 99 4.55 -4.99 -4.79
CA LEU A 99 3.67 -6.12 -4.52
C LEU A 99 3.77 -6.62 -3.07
N ALA A 100 4.99 -6.69 -2.54
CA ALA A 100 5.28 -7.24 -1.22
C ALA A 100 4.82 -6.32 -0.08
N ASP A 101 5.00 -5.00 -0.20
CA ASP A 101 4.65 -4.06 0.88
C ASP A 101 3.16 -4.14 1.26
N PRO A 102 2.19 -4.11 0.32
CA PRO A 102 0.77 -4.20 0.68
C PRO A 102 0.35 -5.55 1.24
N ILE A 103 1.13 -6.61 1.00
CA ILE A 103 0.89 -7.96 1.55
C ILE A 103 1.42 -8.01 2.98
N ALA A 104 2.66 -7.57 3.20
CA ALA A 104 3.29 -7.58 4.51
C ALA A 104 2.54 -6.68 5.51
N ASP A 105 2.11 -5.49 5.09
CA ASP A 105 1.31 -4.57 5.90
C ASP A 105 -0.01 -5.21 6.37
N LYS A 106 -0.78 -5.80 5.45
CA LYS A 106 -2.03 -6.48 5.79
C LYS A 106 -1.82 -7.74 6.62
N ALA A 107 -0.72 -8.47 6.38
CA ALA A 107 -0.38 -9.66 7.15
C ALA A 107 -0.09 -9.29 8.61
N LEU A 108 0.69 -8.24 8.85
CA LEU A 108 1.02 -7.79 10.21
C LEU A 108 -0.23 -7.32 10.97
N ILE A 109 -1.00 -6.40 10.36
CA ILE A 109 -2.21 -5.84 10.98
C ILE A 109 -3.28 -6.93 11.18
N GLY A 110 -3.49 -7.78 10.18
CA GLY A 110 -4.42 -8.89 10.25
C GLY A 110 -4.02 -9.91 11.32
N ALA A 111 -2.75 -10.30 11.37
CA ALA A 111 -2.24 -11.21 12.40
C ALA A 111 -2.43 -10.64 13.81
N ALA A 112 -2.19 -9.34 14.00
CA ALA A 112 -2.38 -8.71 15.30
C ALA A 112 -3.85 -8.67 15.74
N LEU A 113 -4.76 -8.26 14.85
CA LEU A 113 -6.19 -8.21 15.18
C LEU A 113 -6.79 -9.60 15.42
N ILE A 114 -6.46 -10.57 14.56
CA ILE A 114 -6.89 -11.96 14.73
C ILE A 114 -6.31 -12.52 16.03
N GLY A 115 -5.02 -12.33 16.28
CA GLY A 115 -4.36 -12.82 17.50
C GLY A 115 -4.98 -12.24 18.77
N LEU A 116 -5.18 -10.91 18.83
CA LEU A 116 -5.86 -10.25 19.94
C LEU A 116 -7.30 -10.74 20.12
N SER A 117 -8.01 -11.10 19.03
CA SER A 117 -9.38 -11.63 19.13
C SER A 117 -9.41 -13.08 19.62
N VAL A 118 -8.44 -13.90 19.20
CA VAL A 118 -8.27 -15.27 19.70
C VAL A 118 -7.95 -15.26 21.20
N LEU A 119 -7.13 -14.32 21.64
CA LEU A 119 -6.78 -14.14 23.06
C LEU A 119 -7.90 -13.51 23.90
N GLY A 120 -8.96 -13.00 23.26
CA GLY A 120 -10.12 -12.42 23.94
C GLY A 120 -9.99 -10.92 24.26
N ASP A 121 -8.90 -10.27 23.86
CA ASP A 121 -8.65 -8.85 24.10
C ASP A 121 -9.50 -7.94 23.21
N VAL A 122 -9.86 -8.43 22.01
CA VAL A 122 -10.65 -7.69 21.02
C VAL A 122 -11.87 -8.51 20.59
N PRO A 123 -13.09 -7.94 20.62
CA PRO A 123 -14.27 -8.61 20.10
C PRO A 123 -14.15 -8.94 18.61
N TRP A 124 -14.51 -10.17 18.22
CA TRP A 124 -14.39 -10.66 16.84
C TRP A 124 -15.06 -9.78 15.79
N TRP A 125 -16.17 -9.12 16.11
CA TRP A 125 -16.85 -8.24 15.16
C TRP A 125 -15.98 -7.06 14.73
N ILE A 126 -15.10 -6.53 15.60
CA ILE A 126 -14.16 -5.46 15.26
C ILE A 126 -13.18 -5.96 14.20
N THR A 127 -12.59 -7.13 14.45
CA THR A 127 -11.63 -7.77 13.54
C THR A 127 -12.26 -8.09 12.20
N LEU A 128 -13.48 -8.64 12.18
CA LEU A 128 -14.20 -8.93 10.94
C LEU A 128 -14.50 -7.65 10.14
N VAL A 129 -14.93 -6.57 10.80
CA VAL A 129 -15.18 -5.29 10.12
C VAL A 129 -13.91 -4.72 9.52
N ILE A 130 -12.80 -4.70 10.27
CA ILE A 130 -11.54 -4.12 9.80
C ILE A 130 -10.92 -4.96 8.68
N CYS A 131 -10.73 -6.26 8.90
CA CYS A 131 -10.15 -7.17 7.91
C CYS A 131 -11.04 -7.28 6.68
N GLY A 132 -12.36 -7.40 6.86
CA GLY A 132 -13.33 -7.45 5.76
C GLY A 132 -13.28 -6.20 4.90
N ARG A 133 -13.21 -5.01 5.51
CA ARG A 133 -13.05 -3.75 4.77
C ARG A 133 -11.72 -3.69 4.02
N GLU A 134 -10.61 -4.12 4.62
CA GLU A 134 -9.30 -4.09 3.98
C GLU A 134 -9.20 -5.01 2.75
N LEU A 135 -9.74 -6.22 2.86
CA LEU A 135 -9.84 -7.15 1.73
C LEU A 135 -10.84 -6.62 0.68
N GLY A 136 -12.02 -6.18 1.11
CA GLY A 136 -13.07 -5.67 0.23
C GLY A 136 -12.63 -4.48 -0.63
N ILE A 137 -11.96 -3.48 -0.04
CA ILE A 137 -11.43 -2.34 -0.79
C ILE A 137 -10.31 -2.77 -1.74
N THR A 138 -9.47 -3.72 -1.34
CA THR A 138 -8.41 -4.25 -2.20
C THR A 138 -9.01 -4.92 -3.43
N LEU A 139 -10.01 -5.78 -3.26
CA LEU A 139 -10.74 -6.42 -4.36
C LEU A 139 -11.44 -5.39 -5.24
N LEU A 140 -12.16 -4.43 -4.65
CA LEU A 140 -12.87 -3.40 -5.39
C LEU A 140 -11.91 -2.57 -6.26
N ARG A 141 -10.74 -2.22 -5.72
CA ARG A 141 -9.68 -1.52 -6.46
C ARG A 141 -9.24 -2.31 -7.69
N LEU A 142 -9.07 -3.63 -7.56
CA LEU A 142 -8.69 -4.49 -8.68
C LEU A 142 -9.79 -4.58 -9.74
N LEU A 143 -11.07 -4.55 -9.34
CA LEU A 143 -12.21 -4.59 -10.26
C LEU A 143 -12.39 -3.30 -11.07
N VAL A 144 -12.10 -2.14 -10.45
CA VAL A 144 -12.31 -0.83 -11.07
C VAL A 144 -11.09 -0.27 -11.79
N VAL A 145 -9.89 -0.86 -11.60
CA VAL A 145 -8.63 -0.38 -12.20
C VAL A 145 -8.70 -0.22 -13.73
N ARG A 146 -9.49 -1.07 -14.41
CA ARG A 146 -9.67 -1.02 -15.87
C ARG A 146 -10.68 0.03 -16.34
N ARG A 147 -11.41 0.69 -15.43
CA ARG A 147 -12.52 1.61 -15.75
C ARG A 147 -12.24 3.07 -15.39
N GLY A 148 -11.26 3.31 -14.53
CA GLY A 148 -10.86 4.65 -14.13
C GLY A 148 -10.01 4.63 -12.87
N VAL A 149 -9.29 5.73 -12.66
CA VAL A 149 -8.44 5.90 -11.47
C VAL A 149 -9.26 6.52 -10.35
N ILE A 150 -9.32 5.86 -9.20
CA ILE A 150 -9.94 6.42 -7.98
C ILE A 150 -8.87 7.19 -7.20
N PRO A 151 -9.06 8.50 -6.94
CA PRO A 151 -8.11 9.28 -6.16
C PRO A 151 -7.97 8.75 -4.72
N ALA A 152 -6.76 8.84 -4.17
CA ALA A 152 -6.49 8.40 -2.80
C ALA A 152 -7.10 9.39 -1.78
N GLY A 153 -8.03 8.92 -0.94
CA GLY A 153 -8.62 9.72 0.13
C GLY A 153 -7.64 9.97 1.29
N ARG A 154 -7.60 11.20 1.82
CA ARG A 154 -6.71 11.61 2.93
C ARG A 154 -6.99 10.86 4.25
N GLY A 155 -8.23 10.39 4.45
CA GLY A 155 -8.66 9.66 5.65
C GLY A 155 -7.91 8.35 5.91
N GLY A 156 -7.30 7.75 4.88
CA GLY A 156 -6.52 6.52 5.03
C GLY A 156 -5.33 6.65 5.98
N LYS A 157 -4.64 7.81 6.00
CA LYS A 157 -3.46 8.03 6.86
C LYS A 157 -3.81 8.11 8.35
N LEU A 158 -4.93 8.76 8.67
CA LEU A 158 -5.38 8.87 10.06
C LEU A 158 -5.85 7.51 10.56
N LYS A 159 -6.61 6.76 9.74
CA LYS A 159 -7.04 5.40 10.06
C LYS A 159 -5.84 4.53 10.46
N THR A 160 -4.82 4.46 9.60
CA THR A 160 -3.67 3.58 9.84
C THR A 160 -2.93 3.97 11.12
N LEU A 161 -2.70 5.27 11.35
CA LEU A 161 -2.07 5.73 12.58
C LEU A 161 -2.86 5.34 13.83
N VAL A 162 -4.16 5.65 13.87
CA VAL A 162 -5.01 5.35 15.02
C VAL A 162 -5.08 3.84 15.27
N GLN A 163 -5.22 3.05 14.21
CA GLN A 163 -5.29 1.59 14.30
C GLN A 163 -3.99 0.97 14.79
N SER A 164 -2.84 1.39 14.26
CA SER A 164 -1.53 0.89 14.71
C SER A 164 -1.26 1.24 16.17
N VAL A 165 -1.63 2.43 16.62
CA VAL A 165 -1.52 2.83 18.03
C VAL A 165 -2.46 2.01 18.91
N ALA A 166 -3.73 1.84 18.49
CA ALA A 166 -4.69 1.01 19.23
C ALA A 166 -4.17 -0.42 19.42
N ILE A 167 -3.69 -1.05 18.35
CA ILE A 167 -3.10 -2.40 18.39
C ILE A 167 -1.88 -2.41 19.33
N GLY A 168 -0.96 -1.45 19.21
CA GLY A 168 0.22 -1.39 20.07
C GLY A 168 -0.12 -1.28 21.56
N VAL A 169 -1.13 -0.49 21.92
CA VAL A 169 -1.61 -0.36 23.30
C VAL A 169 -2.26 -1.66 23.79
N LEU A 170 -3.04 -2.33 22.94
CA LEU A 170 -3.72 -3.60 23.28
C LEU A 170 -2.77 -4.81 23.32
N LEU A 171 -1.64 -4.75 22.62
CA LEU A 171 -0.59 -5.76 22.71
C LEU A 171 0.21 -5.66 24.01
N LEU A 172 0.33 -4.46 24.59
CA LEU A 172 1.02 -4.31 25.87
C LEU A 172 0.15 -4.86 27.01
N PRO A 173 0.76 -5.46 28.05
CA PRO A 173 0.05 -5.98 29.21
C PRO A 173 -0.34 -4.83 30.16
N LEU A 174 -1.05 -3.82 29.65
CA LEU A 174 -1.48 -2.64 30.39
C LEU A 174 -2.86 -2.88 31.01
N ALA A 175 -3.04 -2.45 32.25
CA ALA A 175 -4.31 -2.56 32.97
C ALA A 175 -4.99 -1.20 33.16
N GLY A 176 -6.29 -1.23 33.49
CA GLY A 176 -7.06 -0.06 33.88
C GLY A 176 -7.29 0.96 32.75
N GLY A 177 -6.96 2.23 33.02
CA GLY A 177 -7.21 3.34 32.08
C GLY A 177 -6.53 3.19 30.72
N PHE A 178 -5.35 2.57 30.68
CA PHE A 178 -4.62 2.35 29.42
C PHE A 178 -5.27 1.30 28.53
N ALA A 179 -5.74 0.19 29.08
CA ALA A 179 -6.50 -0.81 28.33
C ALA A 179 -7.80 -0.21 27.77
N THR A 180 -8.48 0.60 28.59
CA THR A 180 -9.70 1.32 28.18
C THR A 180 -9.41 2.30 27.05
N ALA A 181 -8.31 3.05 27.12
CA ALA A 181 -7.88 3.95 26.06
C ALA A 181 -7.52 3.19 24.78
N GLY A 182 -6.86 2.03 24.88
CA GLY A 182 -6.57 1.15 23.73
C GLY A 182 -7.84 0.71 23.00
N MET A 183 -8.85 0.26 23.75
CA MET A 183 -10.15 -0.11 23.19
C MET A 183 -10.92 1.10 22.62
N ALA A 184 -10.87 2.26 23.28
CA ALA A 184 -11.46 3.48 22.76
C ALA A 184 -10.83 3.90 21.42
N LEU A 185 -9.50 3.85 21.32
CA LEU A 185 -8.78 4.08 20.06
C LEU A 185 -9.16 3.04 19.01
N MET A 186 -9.37 1.78 19.39
CA MET A 186 -9.84 0.74 18.47
C MET A 186 -11.23 1.07 17.92
N TYR A 187 -12.16 1.56 18.75
CA TYR A 187 -13.46 2.02 18.25
C TYR A 187 -13.36 3.20 17.30
N VAL A 188 -12.46 4.16 17.58
CA VAL A 188 -12.16 5.25 16.63
C VAL A 188 -11.60 4.70 15.32
N ALA A 189 -10.70 3.70 15.38
CA ALA A 189 -10.17 3.04 14.19
C ALA A 189 -11.28 2.35 13.38
N VAL A 190 -12.25 1.69 14.03
CA VAL A 190 -13.43 1.10 13.37
C VAL A 190 -14.27 2.19 12.69
N ALA A 191 -14.60 3.27 13.40
CA ALA A 191 -15.38 4.37 12.84
C ALA A 191 -14.71 4.96 11.60
N LEU A 192 -13.41 5.25 11.68
CA LEU A 192 -12.61 5.71 10.54
C LEU A 192 -12.59 4.68 9.40
N THR A 193 -12.52 3.39 9.73
CA THR A 193 -12.53 2.30 8.75
C THR A 193 -13.82 2.23 7.96
N VAL A 194 -14.96 2.37 8.66
CA VAL A 194 -16.29 2.38 8.05
C VAL A 194 -16.48 3.62 7.19
N VAL A 195 -16.23 4.82 7.73
CA VAL A 195 -16.40 6.10 7.00
C VAL A 195 -15.57 6.09 5.72
N THR A 196 -14.28 5.81 5.84
CA THR A 196 -13.39 5.77 4.66
C THR A 196 -13.71 4.62 3.70
N GLY A 197 -14.34 3.54 4.19
CA GLY A 197 -14.82 2.45 3.35
C GLY A 197 -16.02 2.85 2.51
N LEU A 198 -17.02 3.49 3.13
CA LEU A 198 -18.20 4.00 2.44
C LEU A 198 -17.82 5.06 1.40
N ASP A 199 -16.91 5.98 1.73
CA ASP A 199 -16.40 6.98 0.80
C ASP A 199 -15.76 6.34 -0.45
N TYR A 200 -15.02 5.25 -0.25
CA TYR A 200 -14.36 4.54 -1.35
C TYR A 200 -15.36 3.80 -2.23
N VAL A 201 -16.34 3.12 -1.63
CA VAL A 201 -17.41 2.42 -2.35
C VAL A 201 -18.23 3.42 -3.18
N GLY A 202 -18.58 4.57 -2.62
CA GLY A 202 -19.28 5.63 -3.35
C GLY A 202 -18.50 6.15 -4.55
N GLN A 203 -17.19 6.36 -4.41
CA GLN A 203 -16.32 6.75 -5.53
C GLN A 203 -16.23 5.66 -6.61
N ALA A 204 -16.08 4.39 -6.19
CA ALA A 204 -16.04 3.26 -7.11
C ALA A 204 -17.35 3.10 -7.89
N ALA A 205 -18.50 3.28 -7.23
CA ALA A 205 -19.80 3.26 -7.88
C ALA A 205 -19.92 4.35 -8.95
N ARG A 206 -19.48 5.59 -8.67
CA ARG A 206 -19.49 6.68 -9.66
C ARG A 206 -18.65 6.35 -10.89
N VAL A 207 -17.44 5.82 -10.71
CA VAL A 207 -16.57 5.40 -11.83
C VAL A 207 -17.23 4.27 -12.63
N TRP A 208 -17.86 3.32 -11.95
CA TRP A 208 -18.55 2.19 -12.58
C TRP A 208 -19.70 2.64 -13.48
N PHE A 209 -20.56 3.54 -12.98
CA PHE A 209 -21.72 4.03 -13.74
C PHE A 209 -21.33 5.04 -14.84
N ALA A 210 -20.30 5.87 -14.62
CA ALA A 210 -19.79 6.79 -15.63
C ALA A 210 -19.18 6.04 -16.84
N GLY A 211 -18.41 4.97 -16.60
CA GLY A 211 -17.82 4.16 -17.67
C GLY A 211 -18.84 3.35 -18.49
N GLY A 212 -19.97 2.97 -17.89
CA GLY A 212 -21.07 2.30 -18.60
C GLY A 212 -21.77 3.22 -19.61
N SER A 213 -21.85 4.52 -19.30
CA SER A 213 -22.57 5.51 -20.12
C SER A 213 -21.82 5.88 -21.40
N ALA A 214 -20.50 5.81 -21.42
CA ALA A 214 -19.69 6.04 -22.61
C ALA A 214 -19.77 4.86 -23.62
N ARG A 215 -19.85 3.63 -23.11
CA ARG A 215 -19.91 2.42 -23.93
C ARG A 215 -21.27 2.22 -24.62
N ASN A 216 -22.35 2.73 -24.03
CA ASN A 216 -23.71 2.65 -24.59
C ASN A 216 -24.02 3.74 -25.63
N ARG A 217 -23.12 4.72 -25.85
CA ARG A 217 -23.24 5.74 -26.91
C ARG A 217 -22.37 5.43 -28.14
N ALA A 218 -21.48 4.44 -28.03
CA ALA A 218 -20.58 4.01 -29.08
C ALA A 218 -21.03 2.71 -29.77
N ALA A 219 -22.20 2.17 -29.38
CA ALA A 219 -22.90 1.05 -29.98
C ALA A 219 -24.22 1.57 -30.55
#